data_AF-A0A815W2T8-F1
#
_entry.id   AF-A0A815W2T8-F1
#
_cell.length_a   1.000
_cell.length_b   1.000
_cell.length_c   1.000
_cell.angle_alpha   90.00
_cell.angle_beta   90.00
_cell.angle_gamma   90.00
#
_symmetry.space_group_name_H-M   'P 1'
#
loop_
_entity.id
_entity.type
_entity.pdbx_description
1 polymer ?
#
loop_
_entity_poly.entity_id
_entity_poly.type
_entity_poly.pdbx_seq_one_letter_code
_entity_poly.pdbx_strand_id
1 'polypeptide(L)'
;VCSNGNCSITCTGGYLDCDKTPTDGCEVNPNTDTSNCGKCGNICPHGPYSTAVCSNGKCSIICSDGYLDCNGNATDGCEETQTSDPKCNRKACGVIATGANCGQVRGIPPITPITAPKTPLIAPKTSVIAPKTPIIPAKAPAIVRKASVIASKTPDSYPQKASAA
;
A
#
# COMPACT_ATOMS: atom_id res chain seq x y z
N VAL A 1 13.74 34.72 -29.66
CA VAL A 1 14.03 36.17 -29.71
C VAL A 1 15.06 36.52 -28.65
N CYS A 2 16.07 37.31 -28.98
CA CYS A 2 17.08 37.74 -28.01
C CYS A 2 17.07 39.27 -27.89
N SER A 3 17.07 39.79 -26.67
CA SER A 3 17.17 41.23 -26.40
C SER A 3 18.05 41.49 -25.18
N ASN A 4 19.01 42.41 -25.30
CA ASN A 4 20.00 42.76 -24.27
C ASN A 4 20.72 41.53 -23.64
N GLY A 5 21.10 40.56 -24.47
CA GLY A 5 21.79 39.35 -24.02
C GLY A 5 20.89 38.29 -23.36
N ASN A 6 19.61 38.59 -23.12
CA ASN A 6 18.62 37.60 -22.70
C ASN A 6 17.92 37.03 -23.93
N CYS A 7 18.26 35.79 -24.25
CA CYS A 7 17.61 35.00 -25.28
C CYS A 7 16.41 34.25 -24.66
N SER A 8 15.24 34.38 -25.30
CA SER A 8 14.05 33.61 -25.01
C SER A 8 13.69 32.80 -26.25
N ILE A 9 13.44 31.50 -26.07
CA ILE A 9 12.87 30.66 -27.11
C ILE A 9 11.34 30.70 -27.03
N THR A 10 10.69 30.59 -28.18
CA THR A 10 9.24 30.38 -28.25
C THR A 10 9.01 28.96 -28.73
N CYS A 11 8.57 28.11 -27.82
CA CYS A 11 8.26 26.72 -28.13
C CYS A 11 6.97 26.63 -28.95
N THR A 12 7.02 25.85 -30.04
CA THR A 12 5.84 25.53 -30.85
C THR A 12 5.29 24.17 -30.43
N GLY A 13 4.02 23.88 -30.75
CA GLY A 13 3.42 22.59 -30.44
C GLY A 13 3.19 22.31 -28.95
N GLY A 14 3.26 23.33 -28.09
CA GLY A 14 3.00 23.20 -26.65
C GLY A 14 4.12 22.58 -25.83
N TYR A 15 5.34 22.48 -26.38
CA TYR A 15 6.53 22.08 -25.64
C TYR A 15 6.99 23.16 -24.66
N LEU A 16 7.79 22.77 -23.66
CA LEU A 16 8.39 23.66 -22.67
C LEU A 16 9.91 23.63 -22.77
N ASP A 17 10.51 24.80 -22.55
CA ASP A 17 11.92 24.99 -22.22
C ASP A 17 12.01 25.08 -20.68
N CYS A 18 12.51 24.00 -20.06
CA CYS A 18 12.47 23.85 -18.59
C CYS A 18 13.77 24.25 -17.89
N ASP A 19 14.91 24.21 -18.59
CA ASP A 19 16.18 24.68 -18.05
C ASP A 19 16.48 26.15 -18.43
N LYS A 20 15.65 26.75 -19.29
CA LYS A 20 15.75 28.12 -19.79
C LYS A 20 17.00 28.35 -20.63
N THR A 21 17.50 27.29 -21.25
CA THR A 21 18.67 27.32 -22.11
C THR A 21 18.20 27.44 -23.56
N PRO A 22 18.46 28.56 -24.24
CA PRO A 22 17.92 28.74 -25.59
C PRO A 22 18.61 27.89 -26.67
N THR A 23 19.66 27.14 -26.31
CA THR A 23 20.55 26.46 -27.26
C THR A 23 20.24 24.98 -27.47
N ASP A 24 19.58 24.31 -26.52
CA ASP A 24 19.10 22.92 -26.59
C ASP A 24 17.60 22.84 -26.97
N GLY A 25 16.85 23.90 -26.73
CA GLY A 25 15.58 24.15 -27.41
C GLY A 25 14.34 24.08 -26.51
N CYS A 26 13.44 23.15 -26.82
CA CYS A 26 12.21 22.91 -26.06
C CYS A 26 12.11 21.41 -25.79
N GLU A 27 12.67 20.97 -24.67
CA GLU A 27 13.05 19.59 -24.40
C GLU A 27 11.86 18.76 -23.92
N VAL A 28 10.85 19.42 -23.37
CA VAL A 28 9.82 18.78 -22.57
C VAL A 28 8.46 18.86 -23.25
N ASN A 29 7.81 17.70 -23.39
CA ASN A 29 6.39 17.66 -23.73
C ASN A 29 5.55 17.58 -22.43
N PRO A 30 4.93 18.69 -22.00
CA PRO A 30 4.17 18.71 -20.75
C PRO A 30 2.90 17.87 -20.82
N ASN A 31 2.50 17.38 -21.99
CA ASN A 31 1.29 16.57 -22.13
C ASN A 31 1.51 15.10 -21.78
N THR A 32 2.76 14.65 -21.76
CA THR A 32 3.12 13.23 -21.64
C THR A 32 4.28 12.96 -20.67
N ASP A 33 5.08 13.98 -20.36
CA ASP A 33 6.19 13.84 -19.42
C ASP A 33 5.69 13.84 -17.97
N THR A 34 5.84 12.72 -17.28
CA THR A 34 5.45 12.55 -15.87
C THR A 34 6.29 13.38 -14.90
N SER A 35 7.47 13.85 -15.28
CA SER A 35 8.31 14.71 -14.44
C SER A 35 8.03 16.21 -14.65
N ASN A 36 7.29 16.56 -15.70
CA ASN A 36 7.01 17.95 -16.08
C ASN A 36 5.55 18.14 -16.56
N CYS A 37 4.61 17.41 -15.95
CA CYS A 37 3.26 17.29 -16.47
C CYS A 37 2.49 18.62 -16.34
N GLY A 38 2.08 19.21 -17.46
CA GLY A 38 1.40 20.52 -17.52
C GLY A 38 2.33 21.73 -17.30
N LYS A 39 3.45 21.57 -16.59
CA LYS A 39 4.48 22.60 -16.37
C LYS A 39 5.81 21.98 -15.93
N CYS A 40 6.90 22.70 -16.14
CA CYS A 40 8.24 22.30 -15.68
C CYS A 40 8.28 22.00 -14.18
N GLY A 41 8.89 20.87 -13.82
CA GLY A 41 9.04 20.40 -12.45
C GLY A 41 7.76 19.88 -11.79
N ASN A 42 6.63 19.81 -12.50
CA ASN A 42 5.42 19.19 -11.96
C ASN A 42 5.48 17.66 -12.11
N ILE A 43 6.07 17.02 -11.11
CA ILE A 43 6.20 15.57 -11.06
C ILE A 43 4.85 14.96 -10.67
N CYS A 44 4.37 14.01 -11.46
CA CYS A 44 3.16 13.28 -11.17
C CYS A 44 3.33 12.40 -9.92
N PRO A 45 2.31 12.33 -9.05
CA PRO A 45 2.34 11.49 -7.87
C PRO A 45 2.46 10.01 -8.26
N HIS A 46 3.09 9.26 -7.38
CA HIS A 46 3.28 7.82 -7.49
C HIS A 46 3.10 7.23 -6.09
N GLY A 47 2.59 6.00 -6.04
CA GLY A 47 2.39 5.27 -4.79
C GLY A 47 2.55 3.76 -5.00
N PRO A 48 2.40 2.96 -3.94
CA PRO A 48 2.36 1.51 -4.03
C PRO A 48 1.38 1.01 -5.10
N TYR A 49 1.80 0.00 -5.85
CA TYR A 49 0.98 -0.68 -6.87
C TYR A 49 0.39 0.24 -7.93
N SER A 50 1.03 1.38 -8.20
CA SER A 50 0.60 2.34 -9.21
C SER A 50 1.75 2.79 -10.11
N THR A 51 1.40 3.20 -11.33
CA THR A 51 2.30 3.84 -12.29
C THR A 51 1.78 5.23 -12.58
N ALA A 52 2.62 6.24 -12.41
CA ALA A 52 2.29 7.63 -12.73
C ALA A 52 2.08 7.81 -14.24
N VAL A 53 1.06 8.57 -14.62
CA VAL A 53 0.72 8.88 -16.01
C VAL A 53 0.44 10.36 -16.16
N CYS A 54 1.07 10.98 -17.15
CA CYS A 54 0.71 12.31 -17.63
C CYS A 54 -0.08 12.17 -18.93
N SER A 55 -1.30 12.72 -18.95
CA SER A 55 -2.14 12.76 -20.14
C SER A 55 -2.76 14.14 -20.29
N ASN A 56 -2.50 14.80 -21.42
CA ASN A 56 -2.96 16.16 -21.73
C ASN A 56 -2.65 17.16 -20.59
N GLY A 57 -1.46 17.05 -19.99
CA GLY A 57 -0.99 17.95 -18.94
C GLY A 57 -1.62 17.71 -17.57
N LYS A 58 -2.30 16.57 -17.39
CA LYS A 58 -2.90 16.16 -16.12
C LYS A 58 -2.27 14.86 -15.64
N CYS A 59 -1.88 14.88 -14.36
CA CYS A 59 -1.42 13.68 -13.69
C CYS A 59 -2.57 12.77 -13.31
N SER A 60 -2.33 11.48 -13.45
CA SER A 60 -3.18 10.38 -13.00
C SER A 60 -2.29 9.19 -12.66
N ILE A 61 -2.88 8.14 -12.10
CA ILE A 61 -2.19 6.86 -11.89
C ILE A 61 -2.94 5.74 -12.60
N ILE A 62 -2.19 4.72 -13.01
CA ILE A 62 -2.74 3.43 -13.43
C ILE A 62 -2.37 2.42 -12.34
N CYS A 63 -3.37 1.70 -11.84
CA CYS A 63 -3.14 0.61 -10.90
C CYS A 63 -2.57 -0.61 -11.60
N SER A 64 -1.61 -1.26 -10.95
CA SER A 64 -1.16 -2.60 -11.30
C SER A 64 -2.34 -3.57 -11.32
N ASP A 65 -2.20 -4.65 -12.08
CA ASP A 65 -3.22 -5.69 -12.15
C ASP A 65 -3.57 -6.20 -10.76
N GLY A 66 -4.87 -6.29 -10.49
CA GLY A 66 -5.37 -6.70 -9.19
C GLY A 66 -5.37 -5.62 -8.12
N TYR A 67 -5.06 -4.35 -8.41
CA TYR A 67 -5.17 -3.24 -7.47
C TYR A 67 -6.18 -2.17 -7.91
N LEU A 68 -6.66 -1.37 -6.96
CA LEU A 68 -7.61 -0.27 -7.14
C LEU A 68 -7.23 0.93 -6.26
N ASP A 69 -7.32 2.13 -6.81
CA ASP A 69 -7.31 3.40 -6.08
C ASP A 69 -8.75 3.69 -5.65
N CYS A 70 -8.99 3.61 -4.34
CA CYS A 70 -10.35 3.61 -3.80
C CYS A 70 -10.77 4.90 -3.12
N ASN A 71 -9.79 5.67 -2.65
CA ASN A 71 -10.00 7.00 -2.09
C ASN A 71 -9.88 8.09 -3.18
N GLY A 72 -9.44 7.73 -4.39
CA GLY A 72 -9.22 8.64 -5.51
C GLY A 72 -7.95 9.48 -5.34
N ASN A 73 -7.03 9.05 -4.48
CA ASN A 73 -5.83 9.80 -4.14
C ASN A 73 -4.61 9.17 -4.79
N ALA A 74 -4.16 9.79 -5.87
CA ALA A 74 -2.99 9.32 -6.61
C ALA A 74 -1.67 9.32 -5.80
N THR A 75 -1.63 9.97 -4.63
CA THR A 75 -0.41 10.11 -3.81
C THR A 75 -0.13 8.93 -2.89
N ASP A 76 -1.15 8.17 -2.49
CA ASP A 76 -1.01 6.92 -1.72
C ASP A 76 -1.14 5.66 -2.58
N GLY A 77 -1.39 5.82 -3.88
CA GLY A 77 -1.24 4.76 -4.88
C GLY A 77 -2.52 3.99 -5.14
N CYS A 78 -2.43 2.67 -5.19
CA CYS A 78 -3.59 1.79 -5.30
C CYS A 78 -3.60 0.88 -4.08
N GLU A 79 -4.46 1.18 -3.12
CA GLU A 79 -4.37 0.68 -1.76
C GLU A 79 -5.07 -0.66 -1.56
N GLU A 80 -5.96 -1.03 -2.48
CA GLU A 80 -6.85 -2.18 -2.31
C GLU A 80 -6.67 -3.23 -3.40
N THR A 81 -6.66 -4.50 -3.00
CA THR A 81 -6.66 -5.62 -3.94
C THR A 81 -8.06 -5.86 -4.52
N GLN A 82 -8.16 -6.06 -5.82
CA GLN A 82 -9.37 -6.58 -6.48
C GLN A 82 -9.70 -7.93 -5.86
N THR A 83 -10.97 -8.12 -5.47
CA THR A 83 -11.44 -9.44 -5.04
C THR A 83 -11.27 -10.43 -6.19
N SER A 84 -10.62 -11.56 -5.91
CA SER A 84 -10.48 -12.68 -6.85
C SER A 84 -11.70 -13.61 -6.83
N ASP A 85 -12.71 -13.31 -6.02
CA ASP A 85 -13.94 -14.10 -5.95
C ASP A 85 -14.74 -13.96 -7.26
N PRO A 86 -14.93 -15.05 -8.02
CA PRO A 86 -15.70 -15.03 -9.27
C PRO A 86 -17.14 -14.56 -9.11
N LYS A 87 -17.73 -14.67 -7.90
CA LYS A 87 -19.07 -14.16 -7.58
C LYS A 87 -19.07 -12.63 -7.48
N CYS A 88 -17.94 -12.06 -7.11
CA CYS A 88 -17.73 -10.63 -6.97
C CYS A 88 -16.89 -10.10 -8.12
N ASN A 89 -17.39 -10.31 -9.35
CA ASN A 89 -16.75 -9.87 -10.59
C ASN A 89 -16.71 -8.34 -10.80
N ARG A 90 -16.85 -7.54 -9.73
CA ARG A 90 -16.81 -6.09 -9.83
C ARG A 90 -15.42 -5.61 -9.43
N LYS A 91 -14.72 -4.97 -10.38
CA LYS A 91 -13.60 -4.04 -10.11
C LYS A 91 -14.16 -2.83 -9.35
N ALA A 92 -14.49 -2.99 -8.07
CA ALA A 92 -15.01 -1.94 -7.22
C ALA A 92 -14.40 -2.02 -5.83
N CYS A 93 -14.24 -0.83 -5.27
CA CYS A 93 -13.71 -0.62 -3.94
C CYS A 93 -14.64 -1.16 -2.85
N GLY A 94 -14.03 -1.69 -1.78
CA GLY A 94 -14.75 -2.12 -0.59
C GLY A 94 -15.54 -3.42 -0.72
N VAL A 95 -15.34 -4.22 -1.79
CA VAL A 95 -16.00 -5.52 -1.92
C VAL A 95 -15.23 -6.57 -1.13
N ILE A 96 -15.75 -6.90 0.06
CA ILE A 96 -15.22 -8.00 0.86
C ILE A 96 -16.00 -9.26 0.52
N ALA A 97 -15.31 -10.30 0.06
CA ALA A 97 -15.91 -11.62 -0.08
C ALA A 97 -16.04 -12.28 1.31
N THR A 98 -17.20 -12.13 1.94
CA THR A 98 -17.54 -12.88 3.16
C THR A 98 -18.38 -14.10 2.78
N GLY A 99 -17.74 -15.18 2.33
CA GLY A 99 -18.42 -16.42 1.99
C GLY A 99 -19.22 -16.34 0.68
N ALA A 100 -20.55 -16.55 0.72
CA ALA A 100 -21.37 -16.73 -0.49
C ALA A 100 -21.86 -15.42 -1.16
N ASN A 101 -21.62 -14.26 -0.56
CA ASN A 101 -22.17 -12.96 -1.00
C ASN A 101 -21.07 -11.90 -1.11
N CYS A 102 -21.21 -11.00 -2.09
CA CYS A 102 -20.38 -9.81 -2.18
C CYS A 102 -20.80 -8.81 -1.12
N GLY A 103 -20.01 -8.72 -0.04
CA GLY A 103 -20.26 -7.82 1.06
C GLY A 103 -20.30 -6.37 0.58
N GLN A 104 -21.27 -5.62 1.11
CA GLN A 104 -21.43 -4.20 0.83
C GLN A 104 -20.15 -3.45 1.15
N VAL A 105 -19.88 -2.46 0.29
CA VAL A 105 -18.80 -1.48 0.38
C VAL A 105 -18.52 -1.13 1.84
N ARG A 106 -17.26 -1.19 2.27
CA ARG A 106 -16.80 -0.38 3.40
C ARG A 106 -16.89 1.09 2.99
N GLY A 107 -18.12 1.59 2.96
CA GLY A 107 -18.38 3.01 3.03
C GLY A 107 -17.87 3.46 4.40
N ILE A 108 -16.97 4.43 4.38
CA ILE A 108 -16.99 5.61 5.24
C ILE A 108 -18.21 5.56 6.19
N PRO A 109 -18.04 5.53 7.53
CA PRO A 109 -19.20 5.63 8.41
C PRO A 109 -19.99 6.86 7.97
N PRO A 110 -21.32 6.80 7.79
CA PRO A 110 -22.08 8.02 7.69
C PRO A 110 -21.68 8.86 8.90
N ILE A 111 -21.36 10.13 8.69
CA ILE A 111 -21.27 11.15 9.73
C ILE A 111 -22.64 11.29 10.41
N THR A 112 -23.08 10.25 11.10
CA THR A 112 -24.05 10.38 12.17
C THR A 112 -23.30 11.01 13.32
N PRO A 113 -23.77 12.13 13.89
CA PRO A 113 -23.16 12.67 15.08
C PRO A 113 -23.18 11.56 16.14
N ILE A 114 -22.01 11.24 16.66
CA ILE A 114 -21.82 10.49 17.90
C ILE A 114 -22.53 11.25 19.02
N THR A 115 -23.84 11.08 19.12
CA THR A 115 -24.53 11.32 20.38
C THR A 115 -24.13 10.17 21.28
N ALA A 116 -23.01 10.34 21.97
CA ALA A 116 -22.62 9.48 23.07
C ALA A 116 -23.85 9.35 23.99
N PRO A 117 -24.34 8.15 24.32
CA PRO A 117 -25.26 8.03 25.43
C PRO A 117 -24.47 8.54 26.65
N LYS A 118 -24.91 9.67 27.22
CA LYS A 118 -24.52 10.05 28.58
C LYS A 118 -25.12 9.01 29.51
N THR A 119 -24.50 7.84 29.59
CA THR A 119 -24.70 6.95 30.73
C THR A 119 -24.01 7.63 31.91
N PRO A 120 -24.72 7.95 33.00
CA PRO A 120 -24.09 8.51 34.19
C PRO A 120 -23.08 7.48 34.72
N LEU A 121 -21.84 7.90 34.95
CA LEU A 121 -20.87 7.15 35.74
C LEU A 121 -21.39 7.03 37.18
N ILE A 122 -22.22 6.02 37.45
CA ILE A 122 -22.48 5.60 38.83
C ILE A 122 -21.32 4.68 39.21
N ALA A 123 -20.36 5.25 39.94
CA ALA A 123 -19.30 4.49 40.59
C ALA A 123 -19.91 3.60 41.69
N PRO A 124 -19.73 2.27 41.66
CA PRO A 124 -19.99 1.47 42.85
C PRO A 124 -18.84 1.68 43.84
N LYS A 125 -19.09 2.45 44.90
CA LYS A 125 -18.31 2.32 46.14
C LYS A 125 -18.63 0.94 46.72
N THR A 126 -17.81 -0.06 46.39
CA THR A 126 -17.80 -1.33 47.13
C THR A 126 -16.38 -1.62 47.58
N SER A 127 -16.26 -1.77 48.90
CA SER A 127 -15.05 -1.92 49.67
C SER A 127 -14.18 -3.07 49.17
N VAL A 128 -12.88 -2.79 49.08
CA VAL A 128 -11.82 -3.77 48.94
C VAL A 128 -11.84 -4.69 50.17
N ILE A 129 -12.31 -5.92 50.01
CA ILE A 129 -11.98 -7.02 50.92
C ILE A 129 -11.03 -7.94 50.15
N ALA A 130 -9.75 -7.87 50.52
CA ALA A 130 -8.70 -8.73 49.99
C ALA A 130 -8.91 -10.19 50.44
N PRO A 131 -8.90 -11.17 49.53
CA PRO A 131 -8.68 -12.55 49.93
C PRO A 131 -7.20 -12.76 50.24
N LYS A 132 -6.87 -13.04 51.51
CA LYS A 132 -5.57 -13.64 51.87
C LYS A 132 -5.56 -15.07 51.34
N THR A 133 -4.86 -15.30 50.23
CA THR A 133 -4.51 -16.66 49.78
C THR A 133 -3.09 -17.00 50.26
N PRO A 134 -2.85 -18.20 50.83
CA PRO A 134 -1.53 -18.60 51.32
C PRO A 134 -0.57 -18.92 50.16
N ILE A 135 0.67 -18.48 50.27
CA ILE A 135 1.76 -18.77 49.33
C ILE A 135 2.32 -20.17 49.64
N ILE A 136 2.17 -21.13 48.73
CA ILE A 136 2.89 -22.42 48.78
C ILE A 136 4.09 -22.32 47.82
N PRO A 137 5.34 -22.59 48.26
CA PRO A 137 6.51 -22.48 47.41
C PRO A 137 6.63 -23.67 46.44
N ALA A 138 6.79 -23.37 45.15
CA ALA A 138 7.09 -24.33 44.10
C ALA A 138 8.51 -24.90 44.27
N LYS A 139 8.61 -26.21 44.46
CA LYS A 139 9.88 -26.94 44.45
C LYS A 139 10.07 -27.55 43.06
N ALA A 140 11.05 -27.05 42.30
CA ALA A 140 11.44 -27.58 41.00
C ALA A 140 12.22 -28.91 41.16
N PRO A 141 12.05 -29.91 40.26
CA PRO A 141 13.01 -30.99 40.14
C PRO A 141 14.08 -30.64 39.09
N ALA A 142 15.33 -30.80 39.49
CA ALA A 142 16.49 -30.76 38.62
C ALA A 142 16.52 -32.02 37.74
N ILE A 143 16.62 -31.84 36.41
CA ILE A 143 16.94 -32.94 35.50
C ILE A 143 18.42 -32.82 35.12
N VAL A 144 19.17 -33.83 35.56
CA VAL A 144 20.62 -33.96 35.47
C VAL A 144 21.04 -34.29 34.04
N ARG A 145 22.13 -33.64 33.59
CA ARG A 145 22.84 -33.89 32.34
C ARG A 145 23.37 -35.34 32.27
N LYS A 146 23.21 -36.00 31.13
CA LYS A 146 24.15 -37.04 30.67
C LYS A 146 24.47 -36.82 29.20
N ALA A 147 25.75 -36.60 28.91
CA ALA A 147 26.34 -36.66 27.59
C ALA A 147 26.97 -38.05 27.39
N SER A 148 26.82 -38.65 26.19
CA SER A 148 27.79 -39.54 25.51
C SER A 148 27.27 -39.86 24.10
N VAL A 149 27.78 -39.22 23.03
CA VAL A 149 28.80 -39.62 22.02
C VAL A 149 28.46 -40.83 21.10
N ILE A 150 28.63 -40.58 19.78
CA ILE A 150 28.92 -41.44 18.59
C ILE A 150 27.90 -42.47 18.06
N ALA A 151 27.46 -42.31 16.80
CA ALA A 151 28.06 -42.97 15.62
C ALA A 151 27.30 -42.65 14.30
N SER A 152 28.08 -42.34 13.26
CA SER A 152 27.69 -42.09 11.87
C SER A 152 27.08 -43.32 11.18
N LYS A 153 26.15 -43.11 10.24
CA LYS A 153 25.93 -43.93 9.02
C LYS A 153 24.92 -43.24 8.08
N THR A 154 25.38 -42.78 6.92
CA THR A 154 24.57 -42.65 5.69
C THR A 154 24.21 -44.06 5.19
N PRO A 155 23.09 -44.24 4.46
CA PRO A 155 23.20 -44.26 2.99
C PRO A 155 21.98 -43.72 2.20
N ASP A 156 22.30 -43.12 1.06
CA ASP A 156 21.79 -43.41 -0.30
C ASP A 156 20.32 -43.19 -0.72
N SER A 157 20.21 -42.34 -1.75
CA SER A 157 19.47 -42.55 -3.01
C SER A 157 17.98 -42.17 -3.10
N TYR A 158 17.73 -41.05 -3.79
CA TYR A 158 16.47 -40.75 -4.48
C TYR A 158 16.71 -40.89 -5.99
N PRO A 159 15.99 -41.73 -6.75
CA PRO A 159 16.16 -41.77 -8.20
C PRO A 159 15.38 -40.65 -8.88
N GLN A 160 16.07 -39.93 -9.77
CA GLN A 160 15.52 -39.03 -10.79
C GLN A 160 15.63 -39.72 -12.15
N LYS A 161 14.49 -39.88 -12.87
CA LYS A 161 14.28 -39.90 -14.34
C LYS A 161 12.94 -40.62 -14.64
N ALA A 162 12.16 -40.28 -15.66
CA ALA A 162 12.59 -39.94 -17.01
C ALA A 162 11.57 -39.06 -17.77
N SER A 163 12.09 -38.13 -18.57
CA SER A 163 11.49 -37.74 -19.85
C SER A 163 11.56 -38.91 -20.83
N ALA A 164 10.50 -39.11 -21.61
CA ALA A 164 10.58 -39.79 -22.90
C ALA A 164 10.01 -38.85 -23.97
N ALA A 165 10.77 -38.76 -25.06
CA ALA A 165 10.43 -38.13 -26.32
C ALA A 165 9.38 -38.94 -27.10
#